data_AF-A0A1V5L949-F1
#
_entry.id   AF-A0A1V5L949-F1
#
_cell.length_a   1.000
_cell.length_b   1.000
_cell.length_c   1.000
_cell.angle_alpha   90.00
_cell.angle_beta   90.00
_cell.angle_gamma   90.00
#
_symmetry.space_group_name_H-M   'P 1'
#
loop_
_entity.id
_entity.type
_entity.pdbx_description
1 polymer ?
#
loop_
_entity_poly.entity_id
_entity_poly.type
_entity_poly.pdbx_seq_one_letter_code
_entity_poly.pdbx_strand_id
1 'polypeptide(L)'
;MRCDCGEQLEYALREIEKKDRGVLLYMRQEGRGIGLAKKIMAYALQDQGKDTVEANEALGYKADLRDYGIGAQILWDLGVRKIALLTNNPKKIIGLKGYGLEVVERVPIEVEPNSVNGFYLETKRDKLGHLIMMDEEGKQPDVQES
;
A
#
# COMPACT_ATOMS: atom_id res chain seq x y z
N MET A 1 0.77 -5.84 15.98
CA MET A 1 1.27 -6.33 14.67
C MET A 1 1.80 -5.11 13.90
N ARG A 2 3.02 -5.15 13.35
CA ARG A 2 3.71 -3.95 12.78
C ARG A 2 3.20 -3.52 11.39
N CYS A 3 2.63 -4.42 10.59
CA CYS A 3 2.03 -4.09 9.28
C CYS A 3 0.49 -4.13 9.35
N ASP A 4 -0.15 -3.26 8.58
CA ASP A 4 -1.58 -3.21 8.22
C ASP A 4 -1.98 -4.21 7.11
N CYS A 5 -1.02 -5.01 6.63
CA CYS A 5 -1.16 -5.88 5.46
C CYS A 5 -2.34 -6.87 5.58
N GLY A 6 -2.53 -7.45 6.78
CA GLY A 6 -3.60 -8.42 7.04
C GLY A 6 -4.97 -7.76 7.10
N GLU A 7 -5.06 -6.62 7.80
CA GLU A 7 -6.28 -5.82 7.92
C GLU A 7 -6.74 -5.29 6.55
N GLN A 8 -5.81 -4.86 5.69
CA GLN A 8 -6.12 -4.43 4.32
C GLN A 8 -6.65 -5.58 3.45
N LEU A 9 -6.13 -6.80 3.62
CA LEU A 9 -6.61 -7.97 2.90
C LEU A 9 -8.04 -8.33 3.31
N GLU A 10 -8.29 -8.36 4.62
CA GLU A 10 -9.62 -8.66 5.16
C GLU A 10 -10.65 -7.60 4.75
N TYR A 11 -10.28 -6.32 4.82
CA TYR A 11 -11.12 -5.22 4.32
C TYR A 11 -11.46 -5.40 2.84
N ALA A 12 -10.45 -5.66 1.99
CA ALA A 12 -10.67 -5.82 0.55
C ALA A 12 -11.60 -7.00 0.23
N LEU A 13 -11.47 -8.12 0.94
CA LEU A 13 -12.35 -9.28 0.78
C LEU A 13 -13.80 -8.95 1.17
N ARG A 14 -14.01 -8.27 2.31
CA ARG A 14 -15.33 -7.83 2.76
C ARG A 14 -15.99 -6.86 1.77
N GLU A 15 -15.23 -5.92 1.22
CA GLU A 15 -15.77 -4.99 0.22
C GLU A 15 -16.14 -5.67 -1.10
N ILE A 16 -15.33 -6.64 -1.55
CA ILE A 16 -15.65 -7.45 -2.73
C ILE A 16 -16.94 -8.25 -2.48
N GLU A 17 -17.08 -8.87 -1.31
CA GLU A 17 -18.27 -9.62 -0.91
C GLU A 17 -19.52 -8.73 -0.90
N LYS A 18 -19.46 -7.55 -0.28
CA LYS A 18 -20.59 -6.59 -0.24
C LYS A 18 -21.06 -6.14 -1.63
N LYS A 19 -20.16 -6.10 -2.61
CA LYS A 19 -20.45 -5.68 -3.99
C LYS A 19 -20.88 -6.84 -4.89
N ASP A 20 -20.82 -8.08 -4.40
CA ASP A 20 -21.12 -9.33 -5.13
C ASP A 20 -20.30 -9.50 -6.44
N ARG A 21 -19.25 -8.68 -6.62
CA ARG A 21 -18.41 -8.64 -7.80
C ARG A 21 -17.09 -7.96 -7.49
N GLY A 22 -15.98 -8.63 -7.74
CA GLY A 22 -14.66 -8.03 -7.63
C GLY A 22 -13.55 -9.02 -7.95
N VAL A 23 -12.32 -8.51 -7.97
CA VAL A 23 -11.11 -9.31 -8.18
C VAL A 23 -10.12 -8.98 -7.09
N LEU A 24 -9.70 -9.98 -6.32
CA LEU A 24 -8.53 -9.88 -5.45
C LEU A 24 -7.31 -10.44 -6.20
N LEU A 25 -6.39 -9.56 -6.60
CA LEU A 25 -5.15 -9.98 -7.25
C LEU A 25 -4.01 -10.11 -6.23
N TYR A 26 -3.66 -11.35 -5.89
CA TYR A 26 -2.60 -11.64 -4.91
C TYR A 26 -1.22 -11.72 -5.57
N MET A 27 -0.48 -10.62 -5.54
CA MET A 27 0.86 -10.51 -6.11
C MET A 27 1.93 -10.97 -5.11
N ARG A 28 2.74 -11.97 -5.49
CA ARG A 28 3.82 -12.52 -4.64
C ARG A 28 5.09 -11.64 -4.66
N GLN A 29 4.96 -10.35 -4.38
CA GLN A 29 6.06 -9.36 -4.36
C GLN A 29 6.31 -8.86 -2.92
N GLU A 30 6.77 -9.78 -2.06
CA GLU A 30 7.00 -9.51 -0.63
C GLU A 30 8.03 -8.40 -0.38
N GLY A 31 7.84 -7.63 0.69
CA GLY A 31 8.79 -6.60 1.12
C GLY A 31 8.97 -5.44 0.13
N ARG A 32 7.99 -5.19 -0.77
CA ARG A 32 8.15 -4.25 -1.90
C ARG A 32 9.19 -4.71 -2.94
N GLY A 33 9.30 -6.03 -3.12
CA GLY A 33 10.19 -6.64 -4.12
C GLY A 33 11.56 -7.08 -3.59
N ILE A 34 11.92 -6.73 -2.35
CA ILE A 34 13.19 -7.17 -1.74
C ILE A 34 13.12 -8.59 -1.16
N GLY A 35 11.92 -9.15 -1.02
CA GLY A 35 11.69 -10.48 -0.44
C GLY A 35 11.63 -10.52 1.09
N LEU A 36 11.20 -11.67 1.63
CA LEU A 36 10.90 -11.83 3.05
C LEU A 36 12.14 -11.69 3.95
N ALA A 37 13.26 -12.33 3.58
CA ALA A 37 14.47 -12.29 4.39
C ALA A 37 14.98 -10.86 4.59
N LYS A 38 14.98 -10.06 3.52
CA LYS A 38 15.41 -8.65 3.57
C LYS A 38 14.39 -7.77 4.30
N LYS A 39 13.10 -8.06 4.22
CA LYS A 39 12.08 -7.41 5.05
C LYS A 39 12.32 -7.62 6.55
N ILE A 40 12.70 -8.84 6.96
CA ILE A 40 13.05 -9.13 8.36
C ILE A 40 14.29 -8.32 8.78
N MET A 41 15.33 -8.25 7.92
CA MET A 41 16.50 -7.41 8.19
C MET A 41 16.14 -5.92 8.30
N ALA A 42 15.24 -5.43 7.45
CA ALA A 42 14.76 -4.05 7.50
C ALA A 42 14.00 -3.77 8.81
N TYR A 43 13.22 -4.73 9.31
CA TYR A 43 12.57 -4.60 10.63
C TYR A 43 13.58 -4.51 11.77
N ALA A 44 14.66 -5.29 11.74
CA ALA A 44 15.71 -5.19 12.76
C ALA A 44 16.39 -3.80 12.77
N LEU A 45 16.49 -3.15 11.61
CA LEU A 45 16.98 -1.76 11.51
C LEU A 45 15.93 -0.75 11.99
N GLN A 46 14.64 -1.02 11.77
CA GLN A 46 13.57 -0.18 12.30
C GLN A 46 13.46 -0.27 13.81
N ASP A 47 13.73 -1.44 14.40
CA ASP A 47 13.84 -1.61 15.85
C ASP A 47 14.95 -0.75 16.47
N GLN A 48 15.93 -0.33 15.65
CA GLN A 48 17.02 0.56 16.04
C GLN A 48 16.71 2.04 15.76
N GLY A 49 15.46 2.36 15.38
CA GLY A 49 14.97 3.72 15.19
C GLY A 49 14.98 4.22 13.74
N LYS A 50 15.40 3.41 12.75
CA LYS A 50 15.30 3.80 11.34
C LYS A 50 13.85 3.73 10.85
N ASP A 51 13.48 4.59 9.92
CA ASP A 51 12.21 4.44 9.22
C ASP A 51 12.27 3.38 8.09
N THR A 52 11.13 3.17 7.41
CA THR A 52 11.04 2.18 6.32
C THR A 52 11.90 2.51 5.09
N VAL A 53 12.07 3.78 4.74
CA VAL A 53 12.93 4.22 3.64
C VAL A 53 14.40 4.06 4.03
N GLU A 54 14.78 4.59 5.18
CA GLU A 54 16.16 4.56 5.70
C GLU A 54 16.65 3.12 5.91
N ALA A 55 15.78 2.23 6.40
CA ALA A 55 16.12 0.82 6.56
C ALA A 55 16.36 0.13 5.21
N ASN A 56 15.61 0.47 4.16
CA ASN A 56 15.84 -0.09 2.83
C ASN A 56 17.11 0.45 2.18
N GLU A 57 17.36 1.75 2.30
CA GLU A 57 18.58 2.39 1.78
C GLU A 57 19.83 1.85 2.47
N ALA A 58 19.79 1.64 3.78
CA ALA A 58 20.87 1.00 4.55
C ALA A 58 21.16 -0.44 4.11
N LEU A 59 20.16 -1.13 3.55
CA LEU A 59 20.32 -2.47 2.97
C LEU A 59 20.69 -2.45 1.47
N GLY A 60 20.85 -1.26 0.87
CA GLY A 60 21.22 -1.08 -0.54
C GLY A 60 20.05 -1.21 -1.51
N TYR A 61 18.80 -1.07 -1.05
CA TYR A 61 17.60 -1.20 -1.88
C TYR A 61 16.86 0.13 -2.04
N LYS A 62 16.18 0.30 -3.17
CA LYS A 62 15.21 1.38 -3.36
C LYS A 62 14.00 1.16 -2.44
N ALA A 63 13.31 2.25 -2.10
CA ALA A 63 12.14 2.22 -1.23
C ALA A 63 10.92 1.42 -1.78
N ASP A 64 10.87 1.17 -3.10
CA ASP A 64 9.89 0.31 -3.76
C ASP A 64 10.47 -0.24 -5.07
N LEU A 65 10.48 -1.56 -5.24
CA LEU A 65 10.97 -2.27 -6.43
C LEU A 65 9.86 -3.07 -7.13
N ARG A 66 8.59 -2.84 -6.76
CA ARG A 66 7.46 -3.61 -7.30
C ARG A 66 7.18 -3.28 -8.76
N ASP A 67 6.84 -4.32 -9.51
CA ASP A 67 6.35 -4.21 -10.89
C ASP A 67 4.83 -4.42 -10.91
N TYR A 68 4.11 -3.34 -11.15
CA TYR A 68 2.65 -3.33 -11.27
C TYR A 68 2.15 -3.71 -12.67
N GLY A 69 3.04 -3.75 -13.67
CA GLY A 69 2.68 -4.07 -15.05
C GLY A 69 2.21 -5.50 -15.23
N ILE A 70 2.81 -6.46 -14.51
CA ILE A 70 2.34 -7.84 -14.49
C ILE A 70 0.90 -7.88 -13.95
N GLY A 71 0.63 -7.15 -12.87
CA GLY A 71 -0.71 -7.12 -12.29
C GLY A 71 -1.75 -6.51 -13.22
N ALA A 72 -1.36 -5.46 -13.95
CA ALA A 72 -2.22 -4.82 -14.94
C ALA A 72 -2.54 -5.76 -16.12
N GLN A 73 -1.56 -6.52 -16.60
CA GLN A 73 -1.75 -7.50 -17.67
C GLN A 73 -2.69 -8.65 -17.24
N ILE A 74 -2.55 -9.15 -16.01
CA ILE A 74 -3.47 -10.18 -15.47
C ILE A 74 -4.91 -9.65 -15.46
N LEU A 75 -5.13 -8.43 -14.95
CA LEU A 75 -6.46 -7.82 -14.93
C LEU A 75 -7.02 -7.64 -16.35
N TRP A 76 -6.18 -7.20 -17.29
CA TRP A 76 -6.58 -7.03 -18.68
C TRP A 76 -6.99 -8.37 -19.33
N ASP A 77 -6.24 -9.43 -19.09
CA ASP A 77 -6.52 -10.79 -19.59
C ASP A 77 -7.84 -11.33 -19.02
N LEU A 78 -8.14 -11.05 -17.74
CA LEU A 78 -9.43 -11.35 -17.10
C LEU A 78 -10.60 -10.53 -17.64
N GLY A 79 -10.39 -9.68 -18.65
CA GLY A 79 -11.42 -8.84 -19.27
C GLY A 79 -11.73 -7.55 -18.52
N VAL A 80 -10.97 -7.22 -17.48
CA VAL A 80 -11.17 -5.98 -16.72
C VAL A 80 -10.69 -4.80 -17.56
N ARG A 81 -11.52 -3.75 -17.65
CA ARG A 81 -11.21 -2.51 -18.38
C ARG A 81 -11.41 -1.27 -17.52
N LYS A 82 -12.48 -1.26 -16.73
CA LYS A 82 -12.80 -0.20 -15.76
C LYS A 82 -12.74 -0.76 -14.35
N ILE A 83 -12.07 -0.06 -13.44
CA ILE A 83 -11.89 -0.51 -12.05
C ILE A 83 -12.20 0.59 -11.05
N ALA A 84 -12.97 0.22 -10.02
CA ALA A 84 -12.94 0.89 -8.74
C ALA A 84 -11.78 0.28 -7.94
N LEU A 85 -10.68 1.02 -7.80
CA LEU A 85 -9.46 0.50 -7.22
C LEU A 85 -9.42 0.79 -5.72
N LEU A 86 -9.41 -0.28 -4.92
CA LEU A 86 -9.17 -0.18 -3.48
C LEU A 86 -7.68 0.12 -3.24
N THR A 87 -7.36 1.38 -2.93
CA THR A 87 -5.98 1.77 -2.61
C THR A 87 -5.83 3.10 -1.87
N ASN A 88 -4.88 3.13 -0.94
CA ASN A 88 -4.38 4.36 -0.33
C ASN A 88 -3.15 4.94 -1.04
N ASN A 89 -2.57 4.25 -2.02
CA ASN A 89 -1.37 4.73 -2.69
C ASN A 89 -1.72 5.25 -4.09
N PRO A 90 -1.73 6.58 -4.31
CA PRO A 90 -2.08 7.17 -5.59
C PRO A 90 -1.10 6.80 -6.72
N LYS A 91 0.15 6.43 -6.40
CA LYS A 91 1.12 5.96 -7.41
C LYS A 91 0.64 4.68 -8.10
N LYS A 92 -0.16 3.84 -7.43
CA LYS A 92 -0.77 2.65 -8.06
C LYS A 92 -1.74 3.01 -9.19
N ILE A 93 -2.45 4.13 -9.07
CA ILE A 93 -3.42 4.60 -10.08
C ILE A 93 -2.70 4.96 -11.38
N ILE A 94 -1.56 5.67 -11.26
CA ILE A 94 -0.75 6.07 -12.41
C ILE A 94 -0.18 4.84 -13.13
N GLY A 95 0.32 3.86 -12.38
CA GLY A 95 0.92 2.64 -12.92
C GLY A 95 -0.03 1.78 -13.77
N LEU A 96 -1.35 1.83 -13.53
CA LEU A 96 -2.34 1.01 -14.25
C LEU A 96 -2.84 1.65 -15.55
N LYS A 97 -2.86 2.99 -15.64
CA LYS A 97 -3.35 3.71 -16.83
C LYS A 97 -2.58 3.34 -18.12
N GLY A 98 -1.29 3.08 -18.00
CA GLY A 98 -0.43 2.69 -19.13
C GLY A 98 -0.78 1.34 -19.78
N TYR A 99 -1.62 0.53 -19.12
CA TYR A 99 -2.00 -0.81 -19.57
C TYR A 99 -3.45 -0.89 -20.06
N GLY A 100 -4.05 0.27 -20.39
CA GLY A 100 -5.44 0.35 -20.86
C GLY A 100 -6.49 0.22 -19.76
N LEU A 101 -6.09 0.06 -18.49
CA LEU A 101 -7.02 0.00 -17.36
C LEU A 101 -7.43 1.42 -16.95
N GLU A 102 -8.74 1.68 -17.02
CA GLU A 102 -9.36 2.93 -16.57
C GLU A 102 -9.74 2.81 -15.09
N VAL A 103 -9.05 3.55 -14.22
CA VAL A 103 -9.46 3.70 -12.82
C VAL A 103 -10.61 4.71 -12.77
N VAL A 104 -11.84 4.23 -12.61
CA VAL A 104 -13.06 5.05 -12.56
C VAL A 104 -13.35 5.61 -11.17
N GLU A 105 -12.81 4.95 -10.14
CA GLU A 105 -13.01 5.32 -8.75
C GLU A 105 -11.80 4.87 -7.93
N ARG A 106 -11.36 5.69 -6.98
CA ARG A 106 -10.43 5.28 -5.92
C ARG A 106 -11.24 5.05 -4.65
N VAL A 107 -11.25 3.82 -4.17
CA VAL A 107 -11.87 3.48 -2.89
C VAL A 107 -10.76 3.43 -1.83
N PRO A 108 -10.80 4.28 -0.79
CA PRO A 108 -9.85 4.21 0.32
C PRO A 108 -9.92 2.86 1.04
N ILE A 109 -8.81 2.44 1.63
CA ILE A 109 -8.76 1.29 2.55
C ILE A 109 -8.47 1.83 3.94
N GLU A 110 -9.50 2.04 4.73
CA GLU A 110 -9.34 2.56 6.09
C GLU A 110 -9.08 1.42 7.05
N VAL A 111 -7.94 1.51 7.73
CA VAL A 111 -7.52 0.56 8.76
C VAL A 111 -7.12 1.39 9.97
N GLU A 112 -7.75 1.09 11.11
CA GLU A 112 -7.45 1.75 12.37
C GLU A 112 -6.00 1.48 12.79
N PRO A 113 -5.21 2.54 13.10
CA PRO A 113 -3.91 2.36 13.69
C PRO A 113 -3.99 1.56 15.01
N ASN A 114 -3.00 0.72 15.25
CA ASN A 114 -2.79 0.07 16.54
C ASN A 114 -1.61 0.71 17.27
N SER A 115 -1.45 0.38 18.55
CA SER A 115 -0.42 0.96 19.43
C SER A 115 1.03 0.77 18.96
N VAL A 116 1.28 -0.05 17.94
CA VAL A 116 2.62 -0.40 17.46
C VAL A 116 2.87 0.01 16.00
N ASN A 117 1.83 0.39 15.22
CA ASN A 117 1.97 0.68 13.79
C ASN A 117 1.97 2.19 13.44
N GLY A 118 1.82 3.09 14.42
CA GLY A 118 1.77 4.55 14.21
C GLY A 118 2.92 5.08 13.36
N PHE A 119 4.16 4.92 13.83
CA PHE A 119 5.38 5.37 13.12
C PHE A 119 5.51 4.79 11.69
N TYR A 120 5.06 3.54 11.51
CA TYR A 120 5.05 2.88 10.20
C TYR A 120 4.04 3.51 9.23
N LEU A 121 2.84 3.84 9.72
CA LEU A 121 1.80 4.50 8.95
C LEU A 121 2.15 5.97 8.66
N GLU A 122 2.74 6.69 9.61
CA GLU A 122 3.28 8.05 9.40
C GLU A 122 4.32 8.06 8.28
N THR A 123 5.30 7.14 8.32
CA THR A 123 6.30 7.02 7.24
C THR A 123 5.64 6.76 5.88
N LYS A 124 4.58 5.94 5.84
CA LYS A 124 3.81 5.70 4.60
C LYS A 124 3.14 6.97 4.10
N ARG A 125 2.55 7.76 4.99
CA ARG A 125 1.90 9.02 4.65
C ARG A 125 2.93 10.03 4.15
N ASP A 126 3.91 10.33 4.98
CA ASP A 126 4.80 11.49 4.83
C ASP A 126 5.89 11.27 3.79
N LYS A 127 6.51 10.09 3.77
CA LYS A 127 7.65 9.81 2.88
C LYS A 127 7.25 9.04 1.62
N LEU A 128 6.12 8.35 1.62
CA LEU A 128 5.72 7.47 0.51
C LEU A 128 4.45 7.91 -0.21
N GLY A 129 3.79 8.96 0.29
CA GLY A 129 2.63 9.60 -0.34
C GLY A 129 1.34 8.79 -0.23
N HIS A 130 1.19 7.96 0.80
CA HIS A 130 -0.06 7.27 1.05
C HIS A 130 -1.12 8.25 1.60
N LEU A 131 -2.33 8.17 1.06
CA LEU A 131 -3.50 8.92 1.50
C LEU A 131 -4.20 8.18 2.64
N ILE A 132 -3.61 8.25 3.84
CA ILE A 132 -4.09 7.64 5.08
C ILE A 132 -3.99 8.65 6.22
N MET A 133 -4.76 8.45 7.30
CA MET A 133 -4.83 9.38 8.43
C MET A 133 -5.25 10.79 7.99
N MET A 134 -6.24 10.87 7.10
CA MET A 134 -6.83 12.15 6.68
C MET A 134 -8.03 12.44 7.59
N ASP A 135 -8.28 13.72 7.88
CA ASP A 135 -9.49 14.15 8.57
C ASP A 135 -10.74 14.07 7.66
N GLU A 136 -11.93 14.37 8.22
CA GLU A 136 -13.20 14.33 7.48
C GLU A 136 -13.24 15.28 6.27
N GLU A 137 -12.33 16.26 6.19
CA GLU A 137 -12.19 17.21 5.08
C GLU A 137 -11.13 16.77 4.06
N GLY A 138 -10.48 15.61 4.26
CA GLY A 138 -9.41 15.10 3.41
C GLY A 138 -8.07 15.80 3.61
N LYS A 139 -7.89 16.56 4.69
CA LYS A 139 -6.63 17.22 5.07
C LYS A 139 -5.83 16.34 6.03
N GLN A 140 -4.51 16.56 6.03
CA GLN A 140 -3.65 15.92 7.02
C GLN A 140 -3.86 16.62 8.37
N PRO A 141 -4.00 15.87 9.48
CA PRO A 141 -4.00 16.46 10.80
C PRO A 141 -2.66 17.18 11.02
N ASP A 142 -2.71 18.41 11.53
CA ASP A 142 -1.52 19.17 11.91
C ASP A 142 -0.68 18.31 12.87
N VAL A 143 0.51 17.92 12.41
CA VAL A 143 1.51 17.29 13.28
C VAL A 143 2.00 18.39 14.19
N GLN A 144 1.53 18.43 15.44
CA GLN A 144 2.16 19.25 16.47
C GLN A 144 3.58 18.71 16.69
N GLU A 145 4.56 19.38 16.08
CA GLU A 145 5.97 19.20 16.40
C GLU A 145 6.16 19.39 17.91
N SER A 146 6.73 18.37 18.57
CA SER A 146 7.17 18.44 19.97
C SER A 146 8.66 18.71 20.05
#